data_AF-A0A4D6MXK1-F1
#
_entry.id   AF-A0A4D6MXK1-F1
#
_cell.length_a   1.000
_cell.length_b   1.000
_cell.length_c   1.000
_cell.angle_alpha   90.00
_cell.angle_beta   90.00
_cell.angle_gamma   90.00
#
_symmetry.space_group_name_H-M   'P 1'
#
loop_
_entity.id
_entity.type
_entity.pdbx_description
1 polymer ?
#
loop_
_entity_poly.entity_id
_entity_poly.type
_entity_poly.pdbx_seq_one_letter_code
_entity_poly.pdbx_strand_id
1 'polypeptide(L)' 'MAEVRNKKVVLRDYVVGFPKESDMKTVEGSIRLKVPEGSNDVLLKNLYLSCDPYMRILMNKVESIDMHHHYTPSSKYF' A
#
# COMPACT_ATOMS: atom_id res chain seq x y z
N MET A 1 4.14 24.35 -7.04
CA MET A 1 4.29 23.05 -6.34
C MET A 1 4.45 21.98 -7.39
N ALA A 2 5.52 21.21 -7.36
CA ALA A 2 5.82 20.22 -8.40
C ALA A 2 4.93 18.99 -8.28
N GLU A 3 4.56 18.43 -9.44
CA GLU A 3 4.03 17.07 -9.58
C GLU A 3 5.15 16.16 -10.06
N VAL A 4 5.32 15.03 -9.40
CA VAL A 4 6.44 14.10 -9.67
C VAL A 4 5.91 12.68 -9.84
N ARG A 5 6.69 11.83 -10.53
CA ARG A 5 6.36 10.40 -10.66
C ARG A 5 6.42 9.70 -9.30
N ASN A 6 5.39 8.91 -9.00
CA ASN A 6 5.29 8.08 -7.81
C ASN A 6 4.98 6.62 -8.20
N LYS A 7 5.98 5.74 -8.11
CA LYS A 7 5.83 4.31 -8.40
C LYS A 7 5.39 3.57 -7.13
N LYS A 8 4.44 2.65 -7.27
CA LYS A 8 3.87 1.90 -6.16
C LYS A 8 3.86 0.41 -6.46
N VAL A 9 3.91 -0.40 -5.41
CA VAL A 9 3.62 -1.84 -5.47
C VAL A 9 2.30 -2.06 -4.74
N VAL A 10 1.31 -2.61 -5.44
CA VAL A 10 -0.04 -2.80 -4.91
C VAL A 10 -0.39 -4.28 -4.86
N LEU A 11 -1.16 -4.68 -3.85
CA LEU A 11 -1.78 -5.98 -3.77
C LEU A 11 -2.88 -6.08 -4.84
N ARG A 12 -2.82 -7.06 -5.74
CA ARG A 12 -3.81 -7.22 -6.82
C ARG A 12 -5.13 -7.76 -6.27
N ASP A 13 -5.03 -8.88 -5.56
CA ASP A 13 -6.13 -9.63 -4.97
C ASP A 13 -5.70 -10.18 -3.60
N TYR A 14 -6.65 -10.61 -2.78
CA TYR A 14 -6.32 -11.33 -1.54
C TYR A 14 -5.59 -12.64 -1.86
N VAL A 15 -4.60 -12.99 -1.04
CA VAL A 15 -3.76 -14.18 -1.26
C VAL A 15 -4.32 -15.40 -0.56
N VAL A 16 -4.48 -16.50 -1.32
CA VAL A 16 -4.79 -17.84 -0.80
C VAL A 16 -3.54 -18.71 -0.89
N GLY A 17 -3.09 -19.28 0.23
CA GLY A 17 -1.86 -20.10 0.28
C GLY A 17 -0.57 -19.27 0.30
N PHE A 18 0.49 -19.75 -0.36
CA PHE A 18 1.77 -19.05 -0.41
C PHE A 18 1.73 -17.86 -1.38
N PRO A 19 2.26 -16.68 -1.00
CA PRO A 19 2.27 -15.51 -1.87
C PRO A 19 3.20 -15.71 -3.07
N LYS A 20 2.79 -15.15 -4.20
CA LYS A 20 3.55 -15.15 -5.45
C LYS A 20 3.82 -13.72 -5.88
N GLU A 21 4.87 -13.51 -6.68
CA GLU A 21 5.15 -12.20 -7.26
C GLU A 21 3.95 -11.65 -8.05
N SER A 22 3.21 -12.54 -8.74
CA SER A 22 2.01 -12.20 -9.50
C SER A 22 0.86 -11.66 -8.66
N ASP A 23 0.88 -11.82 -7.34
CA ASP A 23 -0.16 -11.30 -6.45
C ASP A 23 0.05 -9.80 -6.18
N MET A 24 1.21 -9.26 -6.56
CA MET A 24 1.54 -7.85 -6.51
C MET A 24 1.64 -7.27 -7.92
N LYS A 25 1.40 -5.96 -8.04
CA LYS A 25 1.55 -5.23 -9.29
C LYS A 25 2.30 -3.93 -9.06
N THR A 26 3.26 -3.63 -9.94
CA THR A 26 3.84 -2.30 -10.01
C THR A 26 2.92 -1.37 -10.80
N VAL A 27 2.56 -0.24 -10.22
CA VAL A 27 1.79 0.82 -10.88
C VAL A 27 2.61 2.11 -10.89
N GLU A 28 2.53 2.85 -11.99
CA GLU A 28 3.10 4.19 -12.08
C GLU A 28 1.99 5.21 -11.92
N GLY A 29 2.18 6.17 -11.02
CA GLY A 29 1.31 7.31 -10.83
C GLY A 29 2.11 8.60 -10.67
N SER A 30 1.42 9.67 -10.31
CA SER A 30 2.01 10.96 -9.95
C SER A 30 1.56 11.38 -8.56
N ILE A 31 2.34 12.25 -7.93
CA ILE A 31 2.01 12.88 -6.65
C ILE A 31 2.37 14.35 -6.68
N ARG A 32 1.49 15.19 -6.15
CA ARG A 32 1.78 16.61 -5.89
C ARG A 32 2.53 16.73 -4.58
N LEU A 33 3.65 17.45 -4.57
CA LEU A 33 4.47 17.65 -3.37
C LEU A 33 3.88 18.70 -2.41
N LYS A 34 2.62 18.49 -1.98
CA LYS A 34 1.88 19.38 -1.07
C LYS A 34 0.92 18.55 -0.23
N VAL A 35 0.92 18.77 1.09
CA VAL A 35 -0.08 18.20 2.00
C VAL A 35 -1.43 18.94 1.87
N PRO A 36 -2.57 18.27 2.09
CA PRO A 36 -3.88 18.94 2.09
C PRO A 36 -3.94 20.09 3.11
N GLU A 37 -4.57 21.20 2.72
CA GLU A 37 -4.72 22.35 3.61
C GLU A 37 -5.60 21.99 4.81
N GLY A 38 -5.18 22.38 6.02
CA GLY A 38 -5.87 22.05 7.26
C GLY A 38 -5.64 20.62 7.77
N SER A 39 -4.82 19.80 7.10
CA SER A 39 -4.41 18.49 7.60
C SER A 39 -3.22 18.58 8.57
N ASN A 40 -3.10 17.59 9.46
CA ASN A 40 -1.90 17.36 10.27
C ASN A 40 -0.99 16.29 9.64
N ASP A 41 -1.08 16.11 8.32
CA ASP A 41 -0.41 15.02 7.60
C ASP A 41 1.05 15.38 7.28
N VAL A 42 1.87 14.35 7.07
CA VAL A 42 3.26 14.48 6.63
C VAL A 42 3.44 13.78 5.28
N LEU A 43 4.00 14.50 4.30
CA LEU A 43 4.41 13.92 3.03
C LEU A 43 5.84 13.40 3.12
N LEU A 44 6.04 12.11 2.84
CA LEU A 44 7.33 11.44 2.96
C LEU A 44 7.89 11.04 1.59
N LYS A 45 9.22 10.98 1.52
CA LYS A 45 9.96 10.25 0.49
C LYS A 45 10.51 8.98 1.13
N ASN A 46 9.89 7.84 0.83
CA ASN A 46 10.31 6.56 1.40
C ASN A 46 11.71 6.19 0.89
N LEU A 47 12.62 5.90 1.81
CA LEU A 47 14.03 5.55 1.49
C LEU A 47 14.28 4.04 1.56
N TYR A 48 13.66 3.38 2.54
CA TYR A 48 13.79 1.95 2.81
C TYR A 48 12.43 1.37 3.21
N LEU A 49 12.24 0.08 2.96
CA LEU A 49 11.06 -0.70 3.35
C LEU A 49 11.54 -1.99 4.02
N SER A 50 10.85 -2.42 5.08
CA SER A 50 11.05 -3.74 5.68
C SER A 50 10.19 -4.80 4.98
N CYS A 51 10.65 -6.05 5.02
CA CYS A 51 9.88 -7.21 4.61
C CYS A 51 9.73 -8.13 5.82
N ASP A 52 8.67 -7.92 6.59
CA ASP A 52 8.45 -8.65 7.83
C ASP A 52 7.47 -9.83 7.62
N PRO A 53 7.73 -11.02 8.19
CA PRO A 53 6.89 -12.21 7.97
C PRO A 53 5.40 -11.99 8.25
N TYR A 54 5.06 -11.11 9.22
CA TYR A 54 3.67 -10.82 9.58
C TYR A 54 2.89 -10.17 8.42
N MET A 55 3.55 -9.49 7.47
CA MET A 55 2.91 -8.85 6.33
C MET A 55 2.13 -9.85 5.47
N ARG A 56 2.51 -11.13 5.46
CA ARG A 56 1.73 -12.17 4.78
C ARG A 56 0.32 -12.28 5.38
N ILE A 57 0.17 -12.21 6.69
CA ILE A 57 -1.14 -12.37 7.36
C ILE A 57 -2.11 -11.28 6.87
N LEU A 58 -1.60 -10.06 6.68
CA LEU A 58 -2.37 -8.91 6.20
C LEU A 58 -2.89 -9.04 4.76
N MET A 59 -2.36 -9.98 3.96
CA MET A 59 -2.81 -10.22 2.58
C MET A 59 -4.04 -11.12 2.48
N ASN A 60 -4.51 -11.70 3.59
CA ASN A 60 -5.71 -12.55 3.61
C ASN A 60 -6.98 -11.70 3.55
N LYS A 61 -8.03 -12.25 2.93
CA LYS A 61 -9.40 -11.75 3.09
C LYS A 61 -9.88 -12.14 4.49
N VAL A 62 -10.34 -11.18 5.29
CA VAL A 62 -10.93 -11.45 6.60
C VAL A 62 -12.44 -11.21 6.54
N GLU A 63 -13.21 -12.16 7.07
CA GLU A 63 -14.67 -12.16 7.00
C GLU A 63 -15.35 -11.79 8.33
N SER A 64 -14.58 -11.61 9.42
CA SER A 64 -15.06 -11.23 10.75
C SER A 64 -14.33 -10.00 11.31
N ILE A 65 -14.80 -9.46 12.44
CA ILE A 65 -14.27 -8.25 13.09
C ILE A 65 -12.80 -8.48 13.46
N ASP A 66 -11.90 -8.07 12.59
CA ASP A 66 -10.47 -8.10 12.84
C ASP A 66 -10.03 -6.80 13.51
N MET A 67 -9.21 -6.93 14.55
CA MET A 67 -8.54 -5.83 15.24
C MET A 67 -7.34 -5.30 14.43
N HIS A 68 -6.92 -6.04 13.39
CA HIS A 68 -5.77 -5.70 12.55
C HIS A 68 -6.22 -5.03 11.24
N HIS A 69 -5.47 -4.02 10.81
CA HIS A 69 -5.69 -3.35 9.53
C HIS A 69 -5.11 -4.21 8.40
N HIS A 70 -5.94 -5.07 7.81
CA HIS A 70 -5.59 -5.87 6.63
C HIS A 70 -5.36 -4.99 5.40
N TYR A 71 -4.57 -5.50 4.44
CA TYR A 71 -4.38 -4.82 3.17
C TYR A 71 -5.65 -4.89 2.33
N THR A 72 -6.01 -3.77 1.71
CA THR A 72 -7.12 -3.71 0.75
C THR A 72 -6.56 -3.87 -0.66
N PRO A 73 -6.96 -4.92 -1.41
CA PRO A 73 -6.56 -5.10 -2.80
C PRO A 73 -6.93 -3.89 -3.65
N SER A 74 -6.05 -3.51 -4.58
CA SER A 74 -6.20 -2.35 -5.45
C SER A 74 -6.48 -1.03 -4.70
N SER A 75 -6.05 -0.92 -3.43
CA SER A 75 -6.17 0.33 -2.67
C SER A 75 -5.60 1.51 -3.46
N LYS A 76 -6.41 2.57 -3.57
CA LYS A 76 -5.97 3.86 -4.11
C LYS A 76 -5.22 4.70 -3.08
N TYR A 77 -5.36 4.33 -1.81
CA TYR A 77 -4.70 4.99 -0.70
C TYR A 77 -3.32 4.35 -0.51
N PHE A 78 -2.32 5.23 -0.56
CA PHE A 78 -0.88 5.05 -0.84
C PHE A 78 -0.52 4.81 -2.29
#